data_AF-A0ABD2JSS3-F1
#
_entry.id   AF-A0ABD2JSS3-F1
#
_cell.length_a   1.000
_cell.length_b   1.000
_cell.length_c   1.000
_cell.angle_alpha   90.00
_cell.angle_beta   90.00
_cell.angle_gamma   90.00
#
_symmetry.space_group_name_H-M   'P 1'
#
loop_
_entity.id
_entity.type
_entity.pdbx_description
1 polymer ?
#
loop_
_entity_poly.entity_id
_entity_poly.type
_entity_poly.pdbx_seq_one_letter_code
_entity_poly.pdbx_strand_id
1 'polypeptide(L)'
;MEVEVKQQEGFYLKAFVTDVLENSLDVVYDRGCRKPETVEFSQCRAVTIENAQQKRPSKCGDIVDALVPIDKNSDDFQVYKKMKIREIKVCNGIGQNYLTHIESIRTDH
;
A
#
# COMPACT_ATOMS: atom_id res chain seq x y z
N MET A 1 -3.75 16.60 -5.00
CA MET A 1 -4.60 15.45 -4.62
C MET A 1 -3.70 14.23 -4.42
N GLU A 2 -3.89 13.42 -3.39
CA GLU A 2 -3.08 12.20 -3.19
C GLU A 2 -3.69 11.01 -3.95
N VAL A 3 -2.84 10.22 -4.61
CA VAL A 3 -3.21 9.00 -5.34
C VAL A 3 -2.18 7.90 -5.08
N GLU A 4 -2.58 6.66 -5.32
CA GLU A 4 -1.69 5.51 -5.34
C GLU A 4 -1.55 4.97 -6.76
N VAL A 5 -0.32 4.83 -7.24
CA VAL A 5 0.00 4.41 -8.62
C VAL A 5 0.51 2.97 -8.62
N LYS A 6 -0.15 2.10 -9.39
CA LYS A 6 0.23 0.70 -9.59
C LYS A 6 1.53 0.59 -10.37
N GLN A 7 2.53 -0.05 -9.77
CA GLN A 7 3.82 -0.34 -10.40
C GLN A 7 3.80 -1.68 -11.15
N GLN A 8 4.76 -1.88 -12.05
CA GLN A 8 4.89 -3.11 -12.85
C GLN A 8 4.99 -4.37 -11.97
N GLU A 9 5.65 -4.28 -10.82
CA GLU A 9 5.81 -5.39 -9.87
C GLU A 9 4.58 -5.63 -8.96
N GLY A 10 3.47 -4.92 -9.21
CA GLY A 10 2.18 -5.16 -8.56
C GLY A 10 2.00 -4.52 -7.18
N PHE A 11 2.95 -3.68 -6.74
CA PHE A 11 2.78 -2.82 -5.57
C PHE A 11 2.31 -1.41 -5.97
N TYR A 12 1.88 -0.63 -4.99
CA TYR A 12 1.41 0.74 -5.18
C TYR A 12 2.34 1.74 -4.49
N LEU A 13 2.66 2.82 -5.19
CA LEU A 13 3.42 3.95 -4.67
C LEU A 13 2.50 5.15 -4.42
N LYS A 14 2.72 5.85 -3.31
CA LYS A 14 2.03 7.10 -3.01
C LYS A 14 2.57 8.22 -3.90
N ALA A 15 1.68 9.00 -4.50
CA ALA A 15 2.02 10.13 -5.34
C ALA A 15 1.03 11.29 -5.16
N PHE A 16 1.48 12.47 -5.55
CA PHE A 16 0.69 13.70 -5.53
C PHE A 16 0.43 14.15 -6.97
N VAL A 17 -0.85 14.31 -7.30
CA VAL A 17 -1.28 14.84 -8.59
C VAL A 17 -0.89 16.32 -8.68
N THR A 18 -0.12 16.66 -9.71
CA THR A 18 0.24 18.03 -10.07
C THR A 18 -0.64 18.61 -11.17
N ASP A 19 -1.08 17.77 -12.11
CA ASP A 19 -1.99 18.19 -13.19
C ASP A 19 -2.96 17.06 -13.58
N VAL A 20 -4.12 17.44 -14.13
CA VAL A 20 -5.15 16.53 -14.61
C VAL A 20 -5.34 16.75 -16.10
N LEU A 21 -5.02 15.71 -16.88
CA LEU A 21 -5.17 15.70 -18.33
C LEU A 21 -6.43 14.93 -18.72
N GLU A 22 -6.73 14.88 -20.03
CA GLU A 22 -7.95 14.26 -20.54
C GLU A 22 -8.11 12.78 -20.15
N ASN A 23 -7.02 12.01 -20.17
CA ASN A 23 -7.01 10.56 -19.91
C ASN A 23 -5.93 10.13 -18.90
N SER A 24 -5.24 11.07 -18.27
CA SER A 24 -4.07 10.82 -17.43
C SER A 24 -3.87 11.88 -16.36
N LEU A 25 -2.96 11.60 -15.43
CA LEU A 25 -2.53 12.46 -14.35
C LEU A 25 -1.03 12.66 -14.43
N ASP A 26 -0.58 13.91 -14.28
CA ASP A 26 0.83 14.17 -13.98
C ASP A 26 1.01 14.05 -12.47
N VAL A 27 1.97 13.22 -12.05
CA VAL A 27 2.17 12.91 -10.65
C VAL A 27 3.64 13.06 -10.23
N VAL A 28 3.83 13.47 -8.99
CA VAL A 28 5.12 13.48 -8.31
C VAL A 28 5.06 12.50 -7.15
N TYR A 29 6.01 11.57 -7.10
CA TYR A 29 6.03 10.53 -6.08
C TYR A 29 6.42 11.05 -4.71
N ASP A 30 5.83 10.46 -3.67
CA ASP A 30 6.13 10.82 -2.30
C ASP A 30 7.63 10.65 -1.99
N ARG A 31 8.17 11.58 -1.20
CA ARG A 31 9.60 11.68 -0.86
C ARG A 31 10.57 11.72 -2.06
N GLY A 32 10.09 12.00 -3.27
CA GLY A 32 10.93 12.01 -4.48
C GLY A 32 11.57 10.65 -4.78
N CYS A 33 10.98 9.56 -4.30
CA CYS A 33 11.51 8.20 -4.47
C CYS A 33 11.62 7.77 -5.95
N ARG A 34 10.92 8.46 -6.83
CA ARG A 34 10.92 8.25 -8.26
C ARG A 34 10.72 9.58 -8.97
N LYS A 35 11.16 9.65 -10.23
CA LYS A 35 10.95 10.83 -11.08
C LYS A 35 9.45 11.07 -11.31
N PRO A 36 9.02 12.32 -11.46
CA PRO A 36 7.67 12.63 -11.91
C PRO A 36 7.37 11.93 -13.24
N GLU A 37 6.12 11.50 -13.42
CA GLU A 37 5.68 10.86 -14.66
C GLU A 37 4.18 11.11 -14.91
N THR A 38 3.75 10.91 -16.14
CA THR A 38 2.34 10.93 -16.55
C THR A 38 1.79 9.52 -16.48
N VAL A 39 0.68 9.32 -15.77
CA VAL A 39 0.07 8.00 -15.52
C VAL A 39 -1.39 7.97 -15.95
N GLU A 40 -1.84 6.86 -16.52
CA GLU A 40 -3.26 6.70 -16.88
C GLU A 40 -4.13 6.56 -15.64
N PHE A 41 -5.39 7.00 -15.72
CA PHE A 41 -6.37 6.79 -14.65
C PHE A 41 -6.51 5.31 -14.26
N SER A 42 -6.33 4.39 -15.20
CA SER A 42 -6.37 2.93 -15.01
C SER A 42 -5.30 2.41 -14.03
N GLN A 43 -4.18 3.14 -13.90
CA GLN A 43 -3.06 2.80 -13.03
C GLN A 43 -3.19 3.44 -11.65
N CYS A 44 -4.10 4.40 -11.49
CA CYS A 44 -4.32 5.14 -10.26
C CYS A 44 -5.47 4.55 -9.45
N ARG A 45 -5.34 4.62 -8.13
CA ARG A 45 -6.46 4.51 -7.21
C ARG A 45 -6.43 5.66 -6.22
N ALA A 46 -7.61 6.08 -5.75
CA ALA A 46 -7.69 7.04 -4.66
C ALA A 46 -7.04 6.44 -3.41
N VAL A 47 -6.31 7.27 -2.65
CA VAL A 47 -5.80 6.86 -1.33
C VAL A 47 -7.02 6.51 -0.47
N THR A 48 -7.01 5.33 0.14
CA THR A 48 -8.11 4.91 1.02
C THR A 48 -8.02 5.74 2.30
N ILE A 49 -8.86 6.76 2.43
CA ILE A 49 -8.92 7.61 3.62
C ILE A 49 -9.36 6.75 4.81
N GLU A 50 -8.56 6.72 5.87
CA GLU A 50 -8.75 5.86 7.06
C GLU A 50 -10.07 6.06 7.83
N ASN A 51 -10.91 7.02 7.41
CA ASN A 51 -12.22 7.32 7.98
C ASN A 51 -13.36 6.39 7.49
N ALA A 52 -13.04 5.23 6.92
CA ALA A 52 -14.04 4.20 6.67
C ALA A 52 -14.53 3.62 8.00
N GLN A 53 -15.67 4.14 8.46
CA GLN A 53 -16.42 3.61 9.59
C GLN A 53 -16.60 2.09 9.40
N GLN A 54 -16.16 1.32 10.40
CA GLN A 54 -16.19 -0.15 10.48
C GLN A 54 -15.09 -0.89 9.70
N LYS A 55 -13.84 -0.80 10.19
CA LYS A 55 -12.82 -1.84 9.92
C LYS A 55 -13.32 -3.15 10.51
N ARG A 56 -13.84 -4.06 9.68
CA ARG A 56 -14.10 -5.45 10.08
C ARG A 56 -12.80 -6.03 10.66
N PRO A 57 -12.84 -6.79 11.76
CA PRO A 57 -11.65 -7.48 12.26
C PRO A 57 -11.08 -8.39 11.17
N SER A 58 -9.79 -8.24 10.88
CA SER A 58 -9.07 -9.10 9.94
C SER A 58 -9.00 -10.53 10.48
N LYS A 59 -9.07 -11.52 9.59
CA LYS A 59 -8.92 -12.94 9.94
C LYS A 59 -7.88 -13.64 9.07
N CYS A 60 -7.41 -14.80 9.52
CA CYS A 60 -6.59 -15.68 8.69
C CYS A 60 -7.30 -16.00 7.37
N GLY A 61 -6.55 -15.91 6.27
CA GLY A 61 -7.05 -16.08 4.92
C GLY A 61 -7.46 -14.80 4.20
N ASP A 62 -7.68 -13.68 4.92
CA ASP A 62 -8.01 -12.40 4.30
C ASP A 62 -6.84 -11.87 3.46
N ILE A 63 -7.19 -11.20 2.36
CA ILE A 63 -6.25 -10.44 1.53
C ILE A 63 -6.35 -8.98 1.95
N VAL A 64 -5.23 -8.40 2.38
CA VAL A 64 -5.12 -7.03 2.87
C VAL A 64 -4.07 -6.26 2.08
N ASP A 65 -4.24 -4.95 1.97
CA ASP A 65 -3.15 -4.07 1.54
C ASP A 65 -2.27 -3.77 2.77
N ALA A 66 -1.04 -4.31 2.77
CA ALA A 66 -0.08 -4.13 3.84
C ALA A 66 0.99 -3.11 3.42
N LEU A 67 1.37 -2.23 4.35
CA LEU A 67 2.49 -1.31 4.18
C LEU A 67 3.78 -2.05 4.55
N VAL A 68 4.66 -2.25 3.57
CA VAL A 68 5.90 -3.02 3.75
C VAL A 68 7.10 -2.24 3.23
N PRO A 69 8.27 -2.33 3.88
CA PRO A 69 9.49 -1.73 3.35
C PRO A 69 9.95 -2.47 2.08
N ILE A 70 10.45 -1.75 1.07
CA ILE A 70 11.04 -2.35 -0.14
C ILE A 70 12.40 -2.99 0.18
N ASP A 71 13.21 -2.34 1.00
CA ASP A 71 14.45 -2.88 1.52
C ASP A 71 14.26 -3.30 2.98
N LYS A 72 14.61 -4.55 3.31
CA LYS A 72 14.50 -5.09 4.67
C LYS A 72 15.34 -4.34 5.70
N ASN A 73 16.29 -3.52 5.24
CA ASN A 73 17.20 -2.76 6.09
C ASN A 73 16.87 -1.26 6.16
N SER A 74 15.81 -0.79 5.51
CA SER A 74 15.42 0.63 5.51
C SER A 74 13.92 0.82 5.65
N ASP A 75 13.51 1.47 6.73
CA ASP A 75 12.12 1.90 6.95
C ASP A 75 11.74 3.13 6.12
N ASP A 76 12.69 3.74 5.41
CA ASP A 76 12.49 5.03 4.74
C ASP A 76 11.63 4.91 3.47
N PHE A 77 11.54 3.69 2.92
CA PHE A 77 10.82 3.43 1.68
C PHE A 77 9.82 2.27 1.80
N GLN A 78 8.58 2.62 2.12
CA GLN A 78 7.48 1.70 2.33
C GLN A 78 6.47 1.76 1.17
N VAL A 79 5.88 0.61 0.84
CA VAL A 79 4.89 0.47 -0.25
C VAL A 79 3.70 -0.36 0.17
N TYR A 80 2.56 -0.09 -0.46
CA TYR A 80 1.38 -0.92 -0.28
C TYR A 80 1.43 -2.13 -1.20
N LYS A 81 1.32 -3.32 -0.61
CA LYS A 81 1.29 -4.59 -1.33
C LYS A 81 0.11 -5.43 -0.86
N LYS A 82 -0.58 -6.08 -1.80
CA LYS A 82 -1.61 -7.08 -1.47
C LYS A 82 -0.96 -8.32 -0.88
N MET A 83 -1.40 -8.69 0.32
CA MET A 83 -0.85 -9.81 1.08
C MET A 83 -1.97 -10.64 1.71
N LYS A 84 -1.74 -11.95 1.85
CA LYS A 84 -2.67 -12.86 2.53
C LYS A 84 -2.24 -13.07 3.97
N ILE A 85 -3.15 -12.85 4.91
CA ILE A 85 -2.91 -13.16 6.33
C ILE A 85 -2.83 -14.68 6.48
N ARG A 86 -1.67 -15.21 6.86
CA ARG A 86 -1.50 -16.66 7.10
C ARG A 86 -1.89 -17.05 8.52
N GLU A 87 -1.42 -16.29 9.49
CA GLU A 87 -1.62 -16.54 10.91
C GLU A 87 -1.73 -15.20 11.65
N ILE A 88 -2.62 -15.12 12.64
CA ILE A 88 -2.70 -13.98 13.57
C ILE A 88 -2.30 -14.52 14.94
N LYS A 89 -1.12 -14.11 15.42
CA LYS A 89 -0.68 -14.41 16.79
C LYS A 89 -1.09 -13.26 17.70
N VAL A 90 -1.90 -13.53 18.71
CA VAL A 90 -2.27 -12.53 19.71
C VAL A 90 -1.13 -12.42 20.71
N CYS A 91 -0.33 -11.35 20.61
CA CYS A 91 0.66 -11.02 21.62
C CYS A 91 -0.05 -10.39 22.82
N ASN A 92 -0.25 -11.16 23.89
CA ASN A 92 -0.77 -10.65 25.17
C ASN A 92 0.34 -9.90 25.93
N GLY A 93 0.66 -8.69 25.46
CA GLY A 93 1.41 -7.69 26.20
C GLY A 93 0.46 -6.60 26.66
N ILE A 94 0.58 -6.16 27.91
CA ILE A 94 -0.24 -5.08 28.50
C ILE A 94 -0.09 -3.83 27.60
N GLY A 95 -1.15 -3.50 26.87
CA GLY A 95 -1.17 -2.42 25.88
C GLY A 95 -1.48 -2.98 24.49
N GLN A 96 -2.76 -2.93 24.10
CA GLN A 96 -3.30 -3.43 22.83
C GLN A 96 -2.53 -2.87 21.62
N ASN A 97 -1.54 -3.61 21.15
CA ASN A 97 -0.94 -3.45 19.83
C ASN A 97 -0.88 -4.86 19.21
N TYR A 98 -1.83 -5.15 18.33
CA TYR A 98 -1.85 -6.40 17.58
C TYR A 98 -0.70 -6.38 16.56
N LEU A 99 0.42 -7.03 16.90
CA LEU A 99 1.49 -7.32 15.95
C LEU A 99 0.98 -8.39 14.97
N THR A 100 0.55 -7.96 13.78
CA THR A 100 0.19 -8.89 12.70
C THR A 100 1.48 -9.31 12.02
N HIS A 101 1.91 -10.56 12.21
CA HIS A 101 3.05 -11.14 11.49
C HIS A 101 2.63 -11.45 10.05
N ILE A 102 2.82 -10.49 9.15
CA ILE A 102 2.46 -10.63 7.73
C ILE A 102 3.68 -11.17 6.96
N GLU A 103 3.82 -12.49 6.88
CA GLU A 103 4.81 -13.11 5.99
C GLU A 103 4.33 -13.14 4.54
N SER A 104 5.18 -12.62 3.66
CA SER A 104 4.93 -12.48 2.22
C SER A 104 5.02 -13.77 1.40
N ILE A 105 4.58 -13.62 0.14
CA ILE A 105 4.90 -14.34 -1.11
C ILE A 105 4.09 -15.61 -1.43
N ARG A 106 3.12 -15.44 -2.34
CA ARG A 106 3.05 -16.19 -3.60
C ARG A 106 2.47 -15.27 -4.67
N THR A 107 3.30 -14.86 -5.63
CA THR A 107 2.83 -14.51 -6.97
C THR A 107 2.59 -15.85 -7.66
N ASP A 108 1.33 -16.27 -7.75
CA ASP A 108 1.00 -17.41 -8.60
C ASP A 108 1.22 -16.96 -10.05
N HIS A 109 2.15 -17.62 -10.71
CA HIS A 109 2.39 -17.55 -12.16
C HIS A 109 1.25 -18.21 -12.92
#